data_AF-A0AAV2AC55-F1
#
_entry.id   AF-A0AAV2AC55-F1
#
_cell.length_a   1.000
_cell.length_b   1.000
_cell.length_c   1.000
_cell.angle_alpha   90.00
_cell.angle_beta   90.00
_cell.angle_gamma   90.00
#
_symmetry.space_group_name_H-M   'P 1'
#
loop_
_entity.id
_entity.type
_entity.pdbx_description
1 polymer ?
#
loop_
_entity_poly.entity_id
_entity_poly.type
_entity_poly.pdbx_seq_one_letter_code
_entity_poly.pdbx_strand_id
1 'polypeptide(L)'
;MSKIRATNFMTYHTALTTSKDFYEALAWSRKIAANLTNILRNDSENSNFQVFPYSIVHVFYEQFLTMWPDTLKGLVLSIFAVFLTTFLLLGLDFHSAAIITMAVIAIVINIM
;
A
#
# COMPACT_ATOMS: atom_id res chain seq x y z
N MET A 1 31.94 19.52 -22.36
CA MET A 1 31.48 18.11 -22.21
C MET A 1 30.05 18.13 -21.66
N SER A 2 29.06 17.65 -22.41
CA SER A 2 27.67 17.59 -21.92
C SER A 2 27.54 16.47 -20.88
N LYS A 3 27.07 16.78 -19.67
CA LYS A 3 26.84 15.80 -18.59
C LYS A 3 25.40 15.29 -18.69
N ILE A 4 25.23 13.99 -18.95
CA ILE A 4 23.92 13.34 -18.98
C ILE A 4 23.40 13.25 -17.54
N ARG A 5 22.20 13.79 -17.29
CA ARG A 5 21.57 13.79 -15.95
C ARG A 5 20.62 12.64 -15.72
N ALA A 6 19.83 12.27 -16.73
CA ALA A 6 18.86 11.20 -16.67
C ALA A 6 18.67 10.60 -18.07
N THR A 7 18.34 9.32 -18.12
CA THR A 7 18.05 8.57 -19.33
C THR A 7 16.85 7.66 -19.08
N ASN A 8 16.09 7.35 -20.12
CA ASN A 8 14.97 6.42 -20.05
C ASN A 8 15.13 5.30 -21.08
N PHE A 9 14.62 4.12 -20.73
CA PHE A 9 14.50 2.98 -21.63
C PHE A 9 13.02 2.61 -21.72
N MET A 10 12.46 2.67 -22.93
CA MET A 10 11.03 2.47 -23.15
C MET A 10 10.75 1.03 -23.58
N THR A 11 9.79 0.39 -22.91
CA THR A 11 9.27 -0.95 -23.25
C THR A 11 7.76 -0.96 -23.07
N TYR A 12 7.10 -2.05 -23.48
CA TYR A 12 5.66 -2.24 -23.34
C TYR A 12 5.34 -3.40 -22.41
N HIS A 13 4.24 -3.28 -21.67
CA HIS A 13 3.66 -4.41 -20.96
C HIS A 13 2.96 -5.37 -21.94
N THR A 14 2.72 -6.59 -21.49
CA THR A 14 1.81 -7.53 -22.15
C THR A 14 0.37 -6.99 -22.14
N ALA A 15 -0.56 -7.69 -22.80
CA ALA A 15 -1.97 -7.37 -22.68
C ALA A 15 -2.42 -7.51 -21.22
N LEU A 16 -2.80 -6.39 -20.59
CA LEU A 16 -3.33 -6.32 -19.22
C LEU A 16 -4.82 -6.02 -19.32
N THR A 17 -5.67 -6.89 -18.78
CA THR A 17 -7.13 -6.74 -18.87
C THR A 17 -7.80 -6.66 -17.50
N THR A 18 -7.29 -7.39 -16.51
CA THR A 18 -7.88 -7.41 -15.16
C THR A 18 -7.14 -6.46 -14.21
N SER A 19 -7.84 -5.99 -13.17
CA SER A 19 -7.23 -5.18 -12.10
C SER A 19 -6.03 -5.86 -11.45
N LYS A 20 -6.08 -7.19 -11.35
CA LYS A 20 -4.99 -8.02 -10.84
C LYS A 20 -3.74 -7.91 -11.70
N ASP A 21 -3.90 -8.02 -13.01
CA ASP A 21 -2.79 -7.93 -13.94
C ASP A 21 -2.10 -6.56 -13.84
N PHE A 22 -2.86 -5.47 -13.65
CA PHE A 22 -2.30 -4.13 -13.52
C PHE A 22 -1.44 -3.94 -12.25
N TYR A 23 -1.95 -4.32 -11.07
CA TYR A 23 -1.15 -4.16 -9.84
C TYR A 23 0.00 -5.18 -9.77
N GLU A 24 -0.16 -6.36 -10.35
CA GLU A 24 0.89 -7.37 -10.43
C GLU A 24 2.01 -6.94 -11.39
N ALA A 25 1.67 -6.41 -12.57
CA ALA A 25 2.64 -5.84 -13.49
C ALA A 25 3.43 -4.67 -12.85
N LEU A 26 2.75 -3.81 -12.09
CA LEU A 26 3.40 -2.76 -11.30
C LEU A 26 4.38 -3.34 -10.26
N ALA A 27 3.97 -4.34 -9.49
CA ALA A 27 4.81 -4.98 -8.48
C ALA A 27 6.07 -5.60 -9.10
N TRP A 28 5.92 -6.33 -10.21
CA TRP A 28 7.04 -6.90 -10.95
C TRP A 28 7.96 -5.83 -11.54
N SER A 29 7.40 -4.77 -12.11
CA SER A 29 8.15 -3.65 -12.65
C SER A 29 9.03 -2.99 -11.58
N ARG A 30 8.48 -2.78 -10.36
CA ARG A 30 9.26 -2.27 -9.20
C ARG A 30 10.37 -3.23 -8.78
N LYS A 31 10.10 -4.54 -8.77
CA LYS A 31 11.11 -5.56 -8.43
C LYS A 31 12.26 -5.59 -9.42
N ILE A 32 11.97 -5.50 -10.72
CA ILE A 32 13.00 -5.43 -11.77
C ILE A 32 13.83 -4.15 -11.62
N ALA A 33 13.17 -3.00 -11.45
CA ALA A 33 13.86 -1.72 -11.28
C ALA A 33 14.75 -1.69 -10.03
N ALA A 34 14.29 -2.28 -8.91
CA ALA A 34 15.10 -2.44 -7.70
C ALA A 34 16.31 -3.35 -7.92
N ASN A 35 16.13 -4.47 -8.63
CA ASN A 35 17.24 -5.37 -8.96
C ASN A 35 18.28 -4.68 -9.85
N LEU A 36 17.84 -4.01 -10.92
CA LEU A 36 18.73 -3.22 -11.79
C LEU A 36 19.45 -2.13 -11.01
N THR A 37 18.76 -1.43 -10.12
CA THR A 37 19.38 -0.43 -9.24
C THR A 37 20.48 -1.05 -8.39
N ASN A 38 20.25 -2.22 -7.80
CA ASN A 38 21.24 -2.90 -6.97
C ASN A 38 22.45 -3.38 -7.79
N ILE A 39 22.22 -3.95 -8.98
CA ILE A 39 23.30 -4.40 -9.88
C ILE A 39 24.17 -3.20 -10.29
N LEU A 40 23.55 -2.12 -10.75
CA LEU A 40 24.28 -0.95 -11.21
C LEU A 40 25.00 -0.22 -10.06
N ARG A 41 24.45 -0.22 -8.85
CA ARG A 41 25.11 0.36 -7.67
C ARG A 41 26.34 -0.44 -7.23
N ASN A 42 26.36 -1.75 -7.45
CA ASN A 42 27.52 -2.59 -7.12
C ASN A 42 28.68 -2.37 -8.12
N ASP A 43 28.37 -1.96 -9.35
CA ASP A 43 29.35 -1.74 -10.42
C ASP A 43 29.85 -0.28 -10.50
N SER A 44 29.10 0.66 -9.92
CA SER A 44 29.39 2.11 -9.95
C SER A 44 29.84 2.63 -8.58
N GLU A 45 30.96 3.36 -8.53
CA GLU A 45 31.41 4.09 -7.31
C GLU A 45 30.37 5.11 -6.81
N ASN A 46 29.50 5.60 -7.70
CA ASN A 46 28.39 6.48 -7.34
C ASN A 46 27.17 5.64 -6.96
N SER A 47 26.87 5.53 -5.67
CA SER A 47 25.70 4.81 -5.15
C SER A 47 24.39 5.62 -5.19
N ASN A 48 24.45 6.90 -5.54
CA ASN A 48 23.34 7.85 -5.37
C ASN A 48 22.43 7.99 -6.60
N PHE A 49 22.06 6.88 -7.22
CA PHE A 49 21.04 6.84 -8.26
C PHE A 49 20.07 5.69 -8.05
N GLN A 50 18.89 5.78 -8.65
CA GLN A 50 17.85 4.76 -8.60
C GLN A 50 17.19 4.65 -9.98
N VAL A 51 16.95 3.41 -10.40
CA VAL A 51 16.10 3.09 -11.54
C VAL A 51 14.69 2.91 -11.01
N PHE A 52 13.71 3.56 -11.64
CA PHE A 52 12.30 3.42 -11.29
C PHE A 52 11.45 3.24 -12.55
N PRO A 53 10.39 2.42 -12.49
CA PRO A 53 9.52 2.19 -13.63
C PRO A 53 8.36 3.20 -13.63
N TYR A 54 8.05 3.75 -14.81
CA TYR A 54 6.95 4.69 -14.99
C TYR A 54 5.95 4.19 -16.03
N SER A 55 4.67 4.26 -15.68
CA SER A 55 3.52 4.08 -16.58
C SER A 55 2.33 4.84 -16.00
N ILE A 56 1.45 5.36 -16.86
CA ILE A 56 0.30 6.19 -16.46
C ILE A 56 -0.64 5.41 -15.52
N VAL A 57 -0.80 4.11 -15.75
CA VAL A 57 -1.68 3.24 -14.94
C VAL A 57 -1.16 3.02 -13.52
N HIS A 58 0.15 3.18 -13.28
CA HIS A 58 0.76 2.87 -11.98
C HIS A 58 0.14 3.67 -10.84
N VAL A 59 -0.18 4.96 -11.07
CA VAL A 59 -0.75 5.85 -10.04
C VAL A 59 -2.10 5.36 -9.53
N PHE A 60 -2.91 4.76 -10.41
CA PHE A 60 -4.25 4.26 -10.04
C PHE A 60 -4.19 2.92 -9.31
N TYR A 61 -3.22 2.06 -9.64
CA TYR A 61 -3.14 0.71 -9.11
C TYR A 61 -2.19 0.55 -7.91
N GLU A 62 -1.40 1.57 -7.59
CA GLU A 62 -0.48 1.54 -6.45
C GLU A 62 -1.18 1.30 -5.11
N GLN A 63 -2.37 1.88 -4.91
CA GLN A 63 -3.17 1.69 -3.70
C GLN A 63 -3.52 0.22 -3.42
N PHE A 64 -3.62 -0.63 -4.44
CA PHE A 64 -3.92 -2.05 -4.25
C PHE A 64 -2.73 -2.82 -3.65
N LEU A 65 -1.51 -2.27 -3.70
CA LEU A 65 -0.34 -2.88 -3.05
C LEU A 65 -0.37 -2.75 -1.52
N THR A 66 -1.04 -1.72 -0.98
CA THR A 66 -1.11 -1.44 0.46
C THR A 66 -2.52 -1.48 1.03
N MET A 67 -3.53 -1.85 0.23
CA MET A 67 -4.94 -1.85 0.63
C MET A 67 -5.21 -2.63 1.92
N TRP A 68 -4.64 -3.84 2.05
CA TRP A 68 -4.84 -4.69 3.24
C TRP A 68 -4.33 -4.05 4.54
N PRO A 69 -3.05 -3.68 4.66
CA PRO A 69 -2.56 -3.07 5.89
C PRO A 69 -3.25 -1.74 6.20
N ASP A 70 -3.61 -0.96 5.18
CA ASP A 70 -4.27 0.33 5.39
C ASP A 70 -5.71 0.16 5.87
N THR A 71 -6.45 -0.82 5.32
CA THR A 71 -7.80 -1.16 5.77
C THR A 71 -7.80 -1.69 7.20
N LEU A 72 -6.88 -2.59 7.54
CA LEU A 72 -6.76 -3.13 8.89
C LEU A 72 -6.44 -2.04 9.92
N LYS A 73 -5.52 -1.13 9.61
CA LYS A 73 -5.21 0.01 10.48
C LYS A 73 -6.42 0.90 10.69
N GLY A 74 -7.13 1.25 9.62
CA GLY A 74 -8.34 2.08 9.69
C GLY A 74 -9.43 1.43 10.55
N LEU A 75 -9.66 0.13 10.36
CA LEU A 75 -10.65 -0.63 11.12
C LEU A 75 -10.28 -0.68 12.60
N VAL A 76 -9.05 -1.06 12.94
CA VAL A 76 -8.59 -1.15 14.34
C VAL A 76 -8.68 0.20 15.05
N LEU A 77 -8.25 1.29 14.40
CA LEU A 77 -8.35 2.63 14.96
C LEU A 77 -9.81 3.04 15.22
N SER A 78 -10.72 2.70 14.31
CA SER A 78 -12.14 3.02 14.46
C SER A 78 -12.80 2.23 15.61
N ILE A 79 -12.55 0.92 15.70
CA ILE A 79 -13.06 0.07 16.79
C ILE A 79 -12.52 0.55 18.13
N PHE A 80 -11.23 0.89 18.18
CA PHE A 80 -10.60 1.42 19.38
C PHE A 80 -11.22 2.75 19.82
N ALA A 81 -11.52 3.65 18.88
CA ALA A 81 -12.19 4.91 19.17
C ALA A 81 -13.62 4.71 19.71
N VAL A 82 -14.39 3.78 19.13
CA VAL A 82 -15.74 3.42 19.63
C VAL A 82 -15.67 2.85 21.04
N PHE A 83 -14.73 1.94 21.30
CA PHE A 83 -14.52 1.38 22.63
C PHE A 83 -14.17 2.47 23.65
N LEU A 84 -13.21 3.34 23.34
CA LEU A 84 -12.75 4.38 24.26
C LEU A 84 -13.86 5.40 24.57
N THR A 85 -14.60 5.83 23.55
CA THR A 85 -15.70 6.80 23.71
C THR A 85 -16.84 6.22 24.54
N THR A 86 -17.26 4.99 24.26
CA THR A 86 -18.33 4.32 25.03
C THR A 86 -17.89 4.03 26.47
N PHE A 87 -16.67 3.55 26.68
CA PHE A 87 -16.12 3.29 28.01
C PHE A 87 -16.08 4.54 28.89
N LEU A 88 -15.66 5.68 28.35
CA LEU A 88 -15.62 6.95 29.10
C LEU A 88 -17.02 7.49 29.39
N LEU A 89 -17.93 7.46 28.41
CA LEU A 89 -19.27 8.03 28.56
C LEU A 89 -20.18 7.21 29.48
N LEU A 90 -19.98 5.89 29.57
CA LEU A 90 -20.74 5.01 30.47
C LEU A 90 -20.18 5.00 31.91
N GLY A 91 -19.19 5.85 32.22
CA GLY A 91 -18.64 5.94 33.58
C GLY A 91 -17.65 4.82 33.92
N LEU A 92 -16.80 4.44 32.97
CA LEU A 92 -15.79 3.38 33.10
C LEU A 92 -16.38 1.96 33.25
N ASP A 93 -17.59 1.73 32.72
CA ASP A 93 -18.18 0.39 32.65
C ASP A 93 -17.61 -0.41 31.46
N PHE A 94 -16.68 -1.31 31.77
CA PHE A 94 -16.04 -2.19 30.79
C PHE A 94 -17.01 -3.18 30.14
N HIS A 95 -17.98 -3.71 30.88
CA HIS A 95 -18.87 -4.75 30.37
C HIS A 95 -19.80 -4.20 29.30
N SER A 96 -20.44 -3.06 29.58
CA SER A 96 -21.35 -2.42 28.62
C SER A 96 -20.61 -1.92 27.38
N ALA A 97 -19.43 -1.30 27.54
CA ALA A 97 -18.60 -0.86 26.41
C ALA A 97 -18.14 -2.03 25.52
N ALA A 98 -17.80 -3.18 26.12
CA ALA A 98 -17.41 -4.38 25.38
C ALA A 98 -18.57 -4.96 24.55
N ILE A 99 -19.80 -5.01 25.10
CA ILE A 99 -20.98 -5.50 24.38
C ILE A 99 -21.29 -4.62 23.16
N ILE A 100 -21.25 -3.28 23.33
CA ILE A 100 -21.46 -2.33 22.23
C ILE A 100 -20.39 -2.50 21.16
N THR A 101 -19.13 -2.58 21.57
CA THR A 101 -18.00 -2.76 20.63
C THR A 101 -18.13 -4.08 19.85
N MET A 102 -18.52 -5.17 20.53
CA MET A 102 -18.78 -6.47 19.89
C MET A 102 -19.90 -6.39 18.85
N ALA A 103 -20.98 -5.67 19.15
CA ALA A 103 -22.07 -5.46 18.19
C ALA A 103 -21.60 -4.69 16.95
N VAL A 104 -20.76 -3.67 17.11
CA VAL A 104 -20.15 -2.93 15.99
C VAL A 104 -19.26 -3.83 15.15
N ILE A 105 -18.42 -4.67 15.78
CA ILE A 105 -17.59 -5.66 15.07
C ILE A 105 -18.48 -6.62 14.26
N ALA A 106 -19.56 -7.12 14.84
CA ALA A 106 -20.49 -8.02 14.16
C ALA A 106 -21.16 -7.36 12.94
N ILE A 107 -21.55 -6.08 13.04
CA ILE A 107 -22.11 -5.31 11.92
C ILE A 107 -21.09 -5.18 10.80
N VAL A 108 -19.84 -4.82 11.11
CA VAL A 108 -18.79 -4.70 10.09
C VAL A 108 -18.54 -6.04 9.40
N ILE A 109 -18.42 -7.14 10.15
CA ILE A 109 -18.23 -8.47 9.57
C ILE A 109 -19.40 -8.87 8.67
N ASN A 110 -20.63 -8.44 8.97
CA ASN A 110 -21.79 -8.75 8.16
C ASN A 110 -21.86 -7.96 6.84
N ILE A 111 -21.33 -6.73 6.83
CA ILE A 111 -21.30 -5.86 5.64
C ILE A 111 -20.15 -6.26 4.70
N MET A 112 -19.05 -6.81 5.25
CA MET A 112 -17.95 -7.36 4.48
C MET A 112 -18.34 -8.67 3.79
#